data_AF-A0A2E8MD31-F1
#
_entry.id   AF-A0A2E8MD31-F1
#
_cell.length_a   1.000
_cell.length_b   1.000
_cell.length_c   1.000
_cell.angle_alpha   90.00
_cell.angle_beta   90.00
_cell.angle_gamma   90.00
#
_symmetry.space_group_name_H-M   'P 1'
#
loop_
_entity.id
_entity.type
_entity.pdbx_description
1 polymer ?
#
loop_
_entity_poly.entity_id
_entity_poly.type
_entity_poly.pdbx_seq_one_letter_code
_entity_poly.pdbx_strand_id
1 'polypeptide(L)'
;MADGNEFIRAEMNKRLYGAVTEKARELRKGHFYAVSWRKLSGNRPVKIVFEYRQQSSGARIKKMTRVLPPSPEGRTEFRITGSDYYQNGRVLAWRMTLLDGSEVISRKQSFLWD
;
A
#
# COMPACT_ATOMS: atom_id res chain seq x y z
N MET A 1 -20.75 11.22 19.70
CA MET A 1 -20.45 11.27 18.25
C MET A 1 -19.10 10.59 18.06
N ALA A 2 -19.09 9.33 17.64
CA ALA A 2 -17.87 8.57 17.39
C ALA A 2 -17.80 8.29 15.89
N ASP A 3 -16.88 8.97 15.22
CA ASP A 3 -16.58 8.81 13.79
C ASP A 3 -15.96 7.41 13.57
N GLY A 4 -16.84 6.41 13.42
CA GLY A 4 -16.55 4.99 13.66
C GLY A 4 -16.19 4.18 12.43
N ASN A 5 -15.56 4.77 11.41
CA ASN A 5 -15.02 4.02 10.27
C ASN A 5 -13.51 3.85 10.45
N GLU A 6 -13.13 2.79 11.17
CA GLU A 6 -11.74 2.48 11.51
C GLU A 6 -10.92 2.04 10.27
N PHE A 7 -10.49 3.08 9.56
CA PHE A 7 -9.26 3.36 8.85
C PHE A 7 -8.39 2.19 8.35
N ILE A 8 -8.11 2.27 7.05
CA ILE A 8 -6.93 1.67 6.40
C ILE A 8 -5.72 1.77 7.35
N ARG A 9 -5.26 0.63 7.87
CA ARG A 9 -3.93 0.54 8.48
C ARG A 9 -2.92 0.21 7.41
N ALA A 10 -2.21 1.26 6.95
CA ALA A 10 -1.05 1.16 6.09
C ALA A 10 0.22 1.21 6.93
N GLU A 11 0.80 0.05 7.25
CA GLU A 11 2.00 -0.03 8.09
C GLU A 11 3.21 -0.46 7.25
N MET A 12 4.22 0.41 7.19
CA MET A 12 5.50 0.12 6.55
C MET A 12 6.26 -0.90 7.41
N ASN A 13 6.14 -2.17 7.06
CA ASN A 13 6.82 -3.24 7.77
C ASN A 13 8.18 -3.53 7.16
N LYS A 14 9.27 -3.37 7.92
CA LYS A 14 10.57 -3.96 7.58
C LYS A 14 10.59 -5.39 8.12
N ARG A 15 10.14 -6.38 7.34
CA ARG A 15 10.22 -7.78 7.78
C ARG A 15 11.64 -8.32 7.62
N LEU A 16 12.38 -8.36 8.72
CA LEU A 16 13.68 -9.03 8.84
C LEU A 16 13.47 -10.42 9.45
N TYR A 17 13.06 -11.43 8.67
CA TYR A 17 13.03 -12.82 9.16
C TYR A 17 14.03 -13.69 8.38
N GLY A 18 15.21 -13.93 8.98
CA GLY A 18 16.24 -14.95 8.63
C GLY A 18 16.54 -15.22 7.15
N ALA A 19 17.62 -14.68 6.58
CA ALA A 19 18.18 -15.09 5.27
C ALA A 19 19.67 -15.28 5.39
N VAL A 20 20.13 -16.41 4.88
CA VAL A 20 21.52 -16.82 4.89
C VAL A 20 22.24 -16.56 3.55
N THR A 21 21.59 -15.89 2.57
CA THR A 21 22.16 -15.61 1.22
C THR A 21 21.94 -14.18 0.71
N GLU A 22 22.86 -13.65 -0.10
CA GLU A 22 22.83 -12.28 -0.63
C GLU A 22 21.61 -11.97 -1.52
N LYS A 23 21.25 -12.87 -2.45
CA LYS A 23 20.00 -12.75 -3.24
C LYS A 23 18.75 -12.65 -2.38
N ALA A 24 18.73 -13.37 -1.25
CA ALA A 24 17.62 -13.28 -0.32
C ALA A 24 17.65 -11.96 0.46
N ARG A 25 18.83 -11.38 0.77
CA ARG A 25 18.97 -10.03 1.35
C ARG A 25 18.51 -8.94 0.37
N GLU A 26 18.75 -9.10 -0.93
CA GLU A 26 18.34 -8.17 -1.98
C GLU A 26 16.81 -8.12 -2.16
N LEU A 27 16.14 -9.28 -2.16
CA LEU A 27 14.67 -9.37 -2.16
C LEU A 27 14.01 -8.82 -0.88
N ARG A 28 14.79 -8.59 0.19
CA ARG A 28 14.31 -8.12 1.51
C ARG A 28 14.46 -6.62 1.72
N LYS A 29 15.22 -5.92 0.88
CA LYS A 29 15.20 -4.46 0.85
C LYS A 29 13.94 -4.03 0.09
N GLY A 30 12.97 -3.51 0.81
CA GLY A 30 11.71 -3.07 0.22
C GLY A 30 10.75 -2.47 1.22
N HIS A 31 9.68 -1.88 0.70
CA HIS A 31 8.58 -1.37 1.50
C HIS A 31 7.35 -2.27 1.32
N PHE A 32 6.80 -2.69 2.45
CA PHE A 32 5.59 -3.48 2.54
C PHE A 32 4.50 -2.61 3.15
N TYR A 33 3.38 -2.48 2.45
CA TYR A 33 2.22 -1.74 2.91
C TYR A 33 1.07 -2.72 3.08
N ALA A 34 0.91 -3.22 4.31
CA ALA A 34 -0.30 -3.96 4.67
C ALA A 34 -1.49 -3.00 4.59
N VAL A 35 -2.65 -3.46 4.12
CA VAL A 35 -3.89 -2.69 4.11
C VAL A 35 -4.97 -3.62 4.63
N SER A 36 -5.74 -3.14 5.60
CA SER A 36 -6.93 -3.82 6.08
C SER A 36 -8.10 -2.85 6.03
N TRP A 37 -9.29 -3.38 5.74
CA TRP A 37 -10.54 -2.63 5.74
C TRP A 37 -11.63 -3.46 6.41
N ARG A 38 -12.62 -2.75 6.95
CA ARG A 38 -13.83 -3.30 7.56
C ARG A 38 -14.97 -2.33 7.30
N LYS A 39 -16.21 -2.77 7.49
CA LYS A 39 -17.43 -1.95 7.35
C LYS A 39 -17.63 -1.36 5.94
N LEU A 40 -17.18 -2.04 4.89
CA LEU A 40 -17.59 -1.71 3.52
C LEU A 40 -19.00 -2.25 3.25
N SER A 41 -19.63 -1.77 2.17
CA SER A 41 -20.97 -2.21 1.76
C SER A 41 -21.05 -3.72 1.54
N GLY A 42 -19.94 -4.35 1.14
CA GLY A 42 -19.89 -5.80 0.85
C GLY A 42 -20.55 -6.21 -0.46
N ASN A 43 -21.28 -5.30 -1.13
CA ASN A 43 -21.98 -5.56 -2.39
C ASN A 43 -21.24 -5.02 -3.62
N ARG A 44 -20.16 -4.25 -3.43
CA ARG A 44 -19.37 -3.64 -4.50
C ARG A 44 -17.93 -4.12 -4.46
N PRO A 45 -17.24 -4.19 -5.62
CA PRO A 45 -15.85 -4.60 -5.65
C PRO A 45 -14.98 -3.60 -4.87
N VAL A 46 -14.05 -4.14 -4.09
CA VAL A 46 -13.13 -3.32 -3.30
C VAL A 46 -11.94 -2.94 -4.17
N LYS A 47 -11.72 -1.64 -4.38
CA LYS A 47 -10.59 -1.14 -5.17
C LYS A 47 -9.64 -0.37 -4.27
N ILE A 48 -8.36 -0.70 -4.34
CA ILE A 48 -7.32 0.00 -3.59
C ILE A 48 -6.31 0.54 -4.58
N VAL A 49 -6.11 1.85 -4.54
CA VAL A 49 -5.17 2.58 -5.37
C VAL A 49 -4.01 3.04 -4.49
N PHE A 50 -2.83 2.51 -4.78
CA PHE A 50 -1.57 2.87 -4.13
C PHE A 50 -0.72 3.72 -5.07
N GLU A 51 -0.52 4.98 -4.70
CA GLU A 51 0.29 5.95 -5.41
C GLU A 51 1.55 6.23 -4.60
N TYR A 52 2.71 6.29 -5.26
CA TYR A 52 3.97 6.45 -4.54
C TYR A 52 5.04 7.13 -5.41
N ARG A 53 5.93 7.88 -4.74
CA ARG A 53 7.12 8.50 -5.33
C ARG A 53 8.35 7.77 -4.81
N GLN A 54 9.27 7.39 -5.69
CA GLN A 54 10.55 6.77 -5.34
C GLN A 54 11.73 7.70 -5.60
N GLN A 55 12.82 7.47 -4.88
CA GLN A 55 13.99 8.34 -4.88
C GLN A 55 14.54 8.67 -6.27
N SER A 56 14.67 7.68 -7.16
CA SER A 56 15.17 7.89 -8.52
C SER A 56 14.08 8.29 -9.52
N SER A 57 12.80 8.28 -9.12
CA SER A 57 11.67 8.63 -10.01
C SER A 57 11.44 10.15 -10.10
N GLY A 58 12.13 10.96 -9.30
CA GLY A 58 11.94 12.41 -9.25
C GLY A 58 10.48 12.77 -8.92
N ALA A 59 9.87 13.64 -9.72
CA ALA A 59 8.46 14.04 -9.58
C ALA A 59 7.45 12.98 -10.09
N ARG A 60 7.91 11.86 -10.67
CA ARG A 60 7.01 10.85 -11.25
C ARG A 60 6.30 10.07 -10.15
N ILE A 61 4.97 10.04 -10.22
CA ILE A 61 4.12 9.22 -9.35
C ILE A 61 3.89 7.86 -10.02
N LYS A 62 4.34 6.80 -9.36
CA LYS A 62 3.97 5.43 -9.72
C LYS A 62 2.63 5.07 -9.08
N LYS A 63 1.90 4.16 -9.72
CA LYS A 63 0.55 3.75 -9.30
C LYS A 63 0.38 2.25 -9.42
N MET A 64 -0.09 1.61 -8.35
CA MET A 64 -0.54 0.23 -8.33
C MET A 64 -2.01 0.20 -7.94
N THR A 65 -2.81 -0.56 -8.68
CA THR A 65 -4.22 -0.74 -8.37
C THR A 65 -4.50 -2.21 -8.12
N ARG A 66 -5.27 -2.50 -7.08
CA ARG A 66 -5.75 -3.84 -6.78
C ARG A 66 -7.26 -3.81 -6.65
N VAL A 67 -7.92 -4.67 -7.42
CA VAL A 67 -9.37 -4.86 -7.38
C VAL A 67 -9.61 -6.23 -6.76
N LEU A 68 -10.48 -6.27 -5.77
CA LEU A 68 -10.84 -7.44 -5.00
C LEU A 68 -12.36 -7.66 -5.11
N PRO A 69 -12.82 -8.91 -4.97
CA PRO A 69 -14.25 -9.19 -4.94
C PRO A 69 -14.94 -8.41 -3.82
N PRO A 70 -16.27 -8.22 -3.92
CA PRO A 70 -17.04 -7.57 -2.88
C PRO A 70 -16.84 -8.23 -1.53
N SER A 71 -16.44 -7.45 -0.52
CA SER A 71 -16.26 -7.95 0.83
C SER A 71 -16.37 -6.82 1.85
N PRO A 72 -17.19 -6.96 2.90
CA PRO A 72 -17.34 -5.95 3.93
C PRO A 72 -16.06 -5.73 4.74
N GLU A 73 -15.22 -6.77 4.84
CA GLU A 73 -13.89 -6.70 5.46
C GLU A 73 -12.85 -7.49 4.65
N GLY A 74 -11.57 -7.16 4.86
CA GLY A 74 -10.49 -7.91 4.24
C GLY A 74 -9.12 -7.29 4.46
N ARG A 75 -8.12 -7.98 3.91
CA ARG A 75 -6.71 -7.57 3.99
C ARG A 75 -5.99 -7.79 2.68
N THR A 76 -5.10 -6.88 2.36
CA THR A 76 -4.18 -6.95 1.22
C THR A 76 -2.80 -6.43 1.62
N GLU A 77 -1.83 -6.62 0.75
CA GLU A 77 -0.50 -6.04 0.88
C GLU A 77 0.01 -5.56 -0.48
N PHE A 78 0.62 -4.37 -0.49
CA PHE A 78 1.41 -3.86 -1.60
C PHE A 78 2.90 -4.00 -1.25
N ARG A 79 3.70 -4.42 -2.23
CA ARG A 79 5.13 -4.68 -2.05
C ARG A 79 5.92 -3.93 -3.10
N ILE A 80 6.85 -3.09 -2.66
CA ILE A 80 7.86 -2.46 -3.51
C ILE A 80 9.21 -3.07 -3.11
N THR A 81 9.63 -4.09 -3.85
CA THR A 81 10.77 -4.97 -3.52
C THR A 81 11.58 -5.32 -4.78
N GLY A 82 12.77 -5.90 -4.59
CA GLY A 82 13.56 -6.45 -5.68
C GLY A 82 14.04 -5.38 -6.66
N SER A 83 13.99 -5.67 -7.96
CA SER A 83 14.53 -4.80 -9.02
C SER A 83 13.93 -3.40 -9.02
N ASP A 84 12.62 -3.25 -8.71
CA ASP A 84 11.99 -1.94 -8.68
C ASP A 84 12.56 -1.06 -7.55
N TYR A 85 12.75 -1.63 -6.36
CA TYR A 85 13.37 -0.94 -5.23
C TYR A 85 14.87 -0.69 -5.47
N TYR A 86 15.58 -1.62 -6.11
CA TYR A 86 17.01 -1.46 -6.39
C TYR A 86 17.27 -0.34 -7.39
N GLN A 87 16.50 -0.28 -8.48
CA GLN A 87 16.69 0.71 -9.53
C GLN A 87 16.14 2.09 -9.15
N ASN A 88 14.98 2.12 -8.47
CA ASN A 88 14.29 3.38 -8.19
C ASN A 88 14.51 3.89 -6.75
N GLY A 89 15.16 3.09 -5.91
CA GLY A 89 15.38 3.41 -4.51
C GLY A 89 14.13 3.27 -3.65
N ARG A 90 14.24 3.80 -2.43
CA ARG A 90 13.19 3.76 -1.42
C ARG A 90 11.97 4.60 -1.80
N VAL A 91 10.82 4.25 -1.22
CA VAL A 91 9.61 5.07 -1.32
C VAL A 91 9.78 6.30 -0.44
N LEU A 92 9.67 7.49 -1.03
CA LEU A 92 9.80 8.77 -0.34
C LEU A 92 8.45 9.29 0.17
N ALA A 93 7.42 9.18 -0.66
CA ALA A 93 6.07 9.61 -0.35
C ALA A 93 5.07 8.61 -0.92
N TRP A 94 3.94 8.42 -0.24
CA TRP A 94 2.89 7.53 -0.69
C TRP A 94 1.49 8.03 -0.30
N ARG A 95 0.50 7.63 -1.10
CA ARG A 95 -0.94 7.78 -0.84
C ARG A 95 -1.66 6.49 -1.19
N MET A 96 -2.57 6.08 -0.31
CA MET A 96 -3.48 4.97 -0.50
C MET A 96 -4.91 5.48 -0.47
N THR A 97 -5.68 5.10 -1.48
CA THR A 97 -7.12 5.37 -1.57
C THR A 97 -7.87 4.04 -1.64
N LEU A 98 -8.81 3.83 -0.72
CA LEU A 98 -9.74 2.71 -0.70
C LEU A 98 -11.06 3.16 -1.30
N LEU A 99 -11.59 2.35 -2.21
CA LEU A 99 -12.88 2.57 -2.84
C LEU A 99 -13.77 1.33 -2.71
N ASP A 100 -15.06 1.57 -2.49
CA ASP A 100 -16.14 0.57 -2.55
C ASP A 100 -16.92 0.82 -3.87
N GLY A 101 -16.57 0.06 -4.91
CA GLY A 101 -16.94 0.40 -6.28
C GLY A 101 -16.25 1.67 -6.77
N SER A 102 -17.01 2.75 -6.97
CA SER A 102 -16.53 4.07 -7.38
C SER A 102 -16.42 5.07 -6.24
N GLU A 103 -16.95 4.75 -5.06
CA GLU A 103 -17.00 5.66 -3.92
C GLU A 103 -15.70 5.61 -3.13
N VAL A 104 -15.10 6.77 -2.84
CA VAL A 104 -13.90 6.85 -2.01
C VAL A 104 -14.30 6.77 -0.54
N ILE A 105 -13.94 5.65 0.09
CA ILE A 105 -14.27 5.38 1.49
C ILE A 105 -13.23 5.96 2.43
N SER A 106 -11.96 5.87 2.06
CA SER A 106 -10.86 6.33 2.91
C SER A 106 -9.62 6.64 2.10
N ARG A 107 -8.84 7.60 2.61
CA ARG A 107 -7.53 7.97 2.09
C ARG A 107 -6.52 8.05 3.23
N LYS A 108 -5.34 7.47 3.04
CA LYS A 108 -4.18 7.57 3.93
C LYS A 108 -2.98 8.00 3.10
N GLN A 109 -2.11 8.82 3.66
CA GLN A 109 -0.89 9.25 2.96
C GLN A 109 0.25 9.46 3.96
N SER A 110 1.48 9.39 3.46
CA SER A 110 2.66 9.81 4.21
C SER A 110 2.68 11.32 4.43
N PHE A 111 3.36 11.78 5.46
CA PHE A 111 3.59 13.21 5.71
C PHE A 111 4.24 13.94 4.52
N LEU A 112 5.17 13.28 3.81
CA LEU A 112 5.86 13.84 2.64
C LEU A 112 5.02 13.83 1.35
N TRP A 113 3.75 13.43 1.44
CA TRP A 113 2.79 13.48 0.33
C TRP A 113 2.10 14.84 0.33
N ASP A 114 2.80 15.80 -0.26
CA ASP A 114 2.30 17.14 -0.63
C ASP A 114 2.31 17.26 -2.17
#